data_AF-A0A8K9UFK4-F1
#
_entry.id   AF-A0A8K9UFK4-F1
#
_cell.length_a   1.000
_cell.length_b   1.000
_cell.length_c   1.000
_cell.angle_alpha   90.00
_cell.angle_beta   90.00
_cell.angle_gamma   90.00
#
_symmetry.space_group_name_H-M   'P 1'
#
loop_
_entity.id
_entity.type
_entity.pdbx_description
1 polymer ?
#
loop_
_entity_poly.entity_id
_entity_poly.type
_entity_poly.pdbx_seq_one_letter_code
_entity_poly.pdbx_strand_id
1 'polypeptide(L)'
;MAFLRCRRDPCGFICLILTYFSMVGVVWTAIDFSDLRSQNSHMNERGCEGWTVCSRCETYRPPRAHHCRVCQRCIRRMDHHCPWINNCVGELNQKYFIQFLFYTGMASLYSMALVVSAWVWRIRSERDGEGEKEGEESPSKHLIVAHYIILLVESVLFGVFVMVIFYDQLVSIITDETPIEHLRNRLMKDRTSITSSTSEPPTHIPHTRKPKLALLREVFGRGSVFCWLFPLHSSPPTVGGISYSAVPDYDV
;
A
#
# COMPACT_ATOMS: atom_id res chain seq x y z
N MET A 1 -26.70 33.80 -18.31
CA MET A 1 -26.86 32.34 -18.56
C MET A 1 -25.51 31.60 -18.47
N ALA A 2 -24.82 31.66 -17.33
CA ALA A 2 -23.53 30.98 -17.10
C ALA A 2 -23.64 29.74 -16.20
N PHE A 3 -24.86 29.39 -15.75
CA PHE A 3 -25.10 28.32 -14.77
C PHE A 3 -25.38 26.93 -15.38
N LEU A 4 -25.34 26.78 -16.70
CA LEU A 4 -25.68 25.52 -17.38
C LEU A 4 -24.52 24.87 -18.15
N ARG A 5 -23.28 25.36 -17.98
CA ARG A 5 -22.08 24.71 -18.54
C ARG A 5 -21.41 23.72 -17.57
N CYS A 6 -22.14 23.25 -16.56
CA CYS A 6 -21.78 22.05 -15.80
C CYS A 6 -22.31 20.81 -16.55
N ARG A 7 -21.68 20.46 -17.68
CA ARG A 7 -21.97 19.20 -18.40
C ARG A 7 -20.65 18.53 -18.75
N ARG A 8 -20.28 17.56 -17.91
CA ARG A 8 -19.19 16.58 -18.07
C ARG A 8 -17.81 17.21 -18.25
N ASP A 9 -17.19 17.63 -17.14
CA ASP A 9 -15.73 17.68 -17.09
C ASP A 9 -15.22 16.23 -17.02
N PRO A 10 -14.67 15.66 -18.11
CA PRO A 10 -14.12 14.30 -18.08
C PRO A 10 -13.04 14.18 -17.00
N CYS A 11 -12.36 15.29 -16.71
CA CYS A 11 -11.34 15.40 -15.67
C CYS A 11 -11.89 15.18 -14.26
N GLY A 12 -13.06 15.74 -13.95
CA GLY A 12 -13.73 15.56 -12.66
C GLY A 12 -14.21 14.12 -12.47
N PHE A 13 -14.72 13.50 -13.53
CA PHE A 13 -15.15 12.10 -13.49
C PHE A 13 -13.97 11.12 -13.34
N ILE A 14 -12.86 11.36 -14.03
CA ILE A 14 -11.62 10.58 -13.87
C ILE A 14 -11.06 10.73 -12.45
N CYS A 15 -11.03 11.95 -11.90
CA CYS A 15 -10.59 12.20 -10.53
C CYS A 15 -11.49 11.49 -9.49
N LEU A 16 -12.81 11.56 -9.66
CA LEU A 16 -13.78 10.84 -8.82
C LEU A 16 -13.60 9.32 -8.89
N ILE A 17 -13.35 8.77 -10.07
CA ILE A 17 -13.06 7.35 -10.25
C ILE A 17 -11.76 6.97 -9.53
N LEU A 18 -10.67 7.71 -9.76
CA LEU A 18 -9.37 7.42 -9.16
C LEU A 18 -9.41 7.52 -7.63
N THR A 19 -10.12 8.50 -7.08
CA THR A 19 -10.30 8.67 -5.64
C THR A 19 -11.24 7.63 -5.02
N TYR A 20 -12.33 7.26 -5.72
CA TYR A 20 -13.24 6.20 -5.30
C TYR A 20 -12.54 4.83 -5.23
N PHE A 21 -11.78 4.47 -6.28
CA PHE A 21 -11.00 3.23 -6.30
C PHE A 21 -9.87 3.22 -5.26
N SER A 22 -9.31 4.39 -4.93
CA SER A 22 -8.28 4.56 -3.91
C SER A 22 -8.81 4.38 -2.48
N MET A 23 -10.01 4.89 -2.16
CA MET A 23 -10.51 4.94 -0.78
C MET A 23 -11.37 3.75 -0.33
N VAL A 24 -12.15 3.13 -1.23
CA VAL A 24 -13.18 2.15 -0.84
C VAL A 24 -12.59 0.87 -0.22
N GLY A 25 -11.43 0.40 -0.69
CA GLY A 25 -10.81 -0.84 -0.19
C GLY A 25 -10.08 -0.70 1.15
N VAL A 26 -9.58 0.49 1.46
CA VAL A 26 -8.66 0.69 2.60
C VAL A 26 -9.39 0.99 3.90
N VAL A 27 -10.52 1.70 3.81
CA VAL A 27 -11.35 2.08 4.97
C VAL A 27 -12.21 0.92 5.48
N TRP A 28 -12.58 -0.04 4.62
CA TRP A 28 -13.57 -1.09 4.94
C TRP A 28 -13.00 -2.42 5.43
N THR A 29 -11.68 -2.56 5.57
CA THR A 29 -11.04 -3.79 6.08
C THR A 29 -10.78 -3.72 7.59
N ALA A 30 -11.85 -3.59 8.36
CA ALA A 30 -11.84 -3.85 9.80
C ALA A 30 -12.18 -5.32 10.02
N ILE A 31 -11.17 -6.17 10.21
CA ILE A 31 -11.38 -7.61 10.45
C ILE A 31 -11.01 -7.95 11.89
N ASP A 32 -11.99 -8.56 12.55
CA ASP A 32 -11.96 -9.10 13.90
C ASP A 32 -11.40 -10.53 13.88
N PHE A 33 -10.53 -10.86 14.84
CA PHE A 33 -9.79 -12.13 14.91
C PHE A 33 -10.52 -13.22 15.72
N SER A 34 -11.67 -12.87 16.31
CA SER A 34 -12.41 -13.73 17.24
C SER A 34 -12.86 -15.07 16.64
N ASP A 35 -13.02 -15.16 15.31
CA ASP A 35 -13.58 -16.33 14.62
C ASP A 35 -12.58 -17.45 14.30
N LEU A 36 -11.26 -17.20 14.35
CA LEU A 36 -10.26 -18.22 13.99
C LEU A 36 -10.16 -19.38 14.99
N ARG A 37 -10.75 -19.25 16.19
CA ARG A 37 -10.73 -20.31 17.21
C ARG A 37 -11.94 -21.23 17.16
N SER A 38 -13.10 -20.79 16.65
CA SER A 38 -14.30 -21.65 16.60
C SER A 38 -14.16 -22.79 15.59
N GLN A 39 -13.27 -22.66 14.60
CA GLN A 39 -13.01 -23.69 13.58
C GLN A 39 -11.79 -24.60 13.83
N ASN A 40 -10.97 -24.32 14.86
CA ASN A 40 -9.65 -24.96 15.02
C ASN A 40 -9.55 -25.99 16.15
N SER A 41 -10.67 -26.63 16.53
CA SER A 41 -10.70 -27.73 17.51
C SER A 41 -10.02 -29.03 17.02
N HIS A 42 -9.41 -29.02 15.82
CA HIS A 42 -8.74 -30.17 15.20
C HIS A 42 -7.32 -29.86 14.67
N MET A 43 -6.57 -28.91 15.26
CA MET A 43 -5.15 -28.76 14.92
C MET A 43 -4.32 -29.90 15.52
N ASN A 44 -3.71 -30.68 14.63
CA ASN A 44 -2.69 -31.67 14.94
C ASN A 44 -1.49 -30.97 15.62
N GLU A 45 -0.79 -31.64 16.54
CA GLU A 45 0.28 -31.08 17.41
C GLU A 45 1.45 -30.40 16.66
N ARG A 46 1.54 -30.58 15.33
CA ARG A 46 2.54 -29.97 14.44
C ARG A 46 2.17 -28.57 13.93
N GLY A 47 0.95 -28.07 14.14
CA GLY A 47 0.51 -26.75 13.67
C GLY A 47 0.83 -25.56 14.58
N CYS A 48 1.42 -25.81 15.76
CA CYS A 48 1.60 -24.84 16.83
C CYS A 48 2.99 -24.18 16.88
N GLU A 49 3.93 -24.58 16.03
CA GLU A 49 5.27 -23.96 16.02
C GLU A 49 5.20 -22.47 15.63
N GLY A 50 5.82 -21.62 16.44
CA GLY A 50 5.90 -20.18 16.21
C GLY A 50 4.67 -19.35 16.63
N TRP A 51 3.63 -19.97 17.21
CA TRP A 51 2.54 -19.21 17.82
C TRP A 51 2.99 -18.53 19.10
N THR A 52 2.53 -17.29 19.32
CA THR A 52 2.82 -16.51 20.52
C THR A 52 1.53 -16.05 21.19
N VAL A 53 1.58 -15.60 22.43
CA VAL A 53 0.41 -15.00 23.10
C VAL A 53 0.55 -13.48 23.08
N CYS A 54 -0.56 -12.77 22.86
CA CYS A 54 -0.62 -11.34 23.08
C CYS A 54 -1.20 -11.07 24.47
N SER A 55 -0.42 -10.49 25.38
CA SER A 55 -0.89 -10.16 26.73
C SER A 55 -1.95 -9.06 26.76
N ARG A 56 -2.00 -8.19 25.74
CA ARG A 56 -2.98 -7.08 25.67
C ARG A 56 -4.33 -7.50 25.11
N CYS A 57 -4.33 -8.44 24.17
CA CYS A 57 -5.55 -8.95 23.54
C CYS A 57 -6.00 -10.29 24.14
N GLU A 58 -5.21 -10.84 25.08
CA GLU A 58 -5.44 -12.14 25.73
C GLU A 58 -5.74 -13.27 24.73
N THR A 59 -5.09 -13.22 23.57
CA THR A 59 -5.35 -14.12 22.45
C THR A 59 -4.06 -14.72 21.89
N TYR A 60 -4.18 -15.91 21.31
CA TYR A 60 -3.11 -16.55 20.58
C TYR A 60 -2.87 -15.83 19.26
N ARG A 61 -1.61 -15.69 18.91
CA ARG A 61 -1.11 -14.93 17.78
C ARG A 61 -0.37 -15.87 16.84
N PRO A 62 -0.80 -15.98 15.58
CA PRO A 62 -0.09 -16.80 14.59
C PRO A 62 1.31 -16.23 14.30
N PRO A 63 2.20 -17.04 13.70
CA PRO A 63 3.49 -16.54 13.21
C PRO A 63 3.34 -15.29 12.34
N ARG A 64 4.32 -14.37 12.42
CA ARG A 64 4.36 -13.07 11.70
C ARG A 64 3.24 -12.07 12.06
N ALA A 65 2.37 -12.36 13.04
CA ALA A 65 1.41 -11.37 13.52
C ALA A 65 2.00 -10.49 14.64
N HIS A 66 1.53 -9.24 14.74
CA HIS A 66 1.99 -8.27 15.73
C HIS A 66 0.83 -7.45 16.30
N HIS A 67 0.94 -7.05 17.57
CA HIS A 67 -0.05 -6.17 18.20
C HIS A 67 0.25 -4.71 17.87
N CYS A 68 -0.67 -4.03 17.22
CA CYS A 68 -0.58 -2.59 16.99
C CYS A 68 -1.19 -1.82 18.15
N ARG A 69 -0.39 -0.98 18.80
CA ARG A 69 -0.84 -0.15 19.93
C ARG A 69 -1.79 0.97 19.50
N VAL A 70 -1.73 1.42 18.24
CA VAL A 70 -2.65 2.48 17.76
C VAL A 70 -4.02 1.88 17.46
N CYS A 71 -4.06 0.74 16.75
CA CYS A 71 -5.31 0.05 16.44
C CYS A 71 -5.87 -0.82 17.57
N GLN A 72 -5.11 -1.02 18.67
CA GLN A 72 -5.49 -1.83 19.83
C GLN A 72 -5.90 -3.27 19.49
N ARG A 73 -5.30 -3.84 18.43
CA ARG A 73 -5.57 -5.21 17.97
C ARG A 73 -4.33 -5.87 17.39
N CYS A 74 -4.30 -7.20 17.41
CA CYS A 74 -3.31 -7.98 16.67
C CYS A 74 -3.58 -7.87 15.18
N ILE A 75 -2.54 -7.84 14.34
CA ILE A 75 -2.62 -7.77 12.88
C ILE A 75 -1.77 -8.90 12.29
N ARG A 76 -2.33 -9.68 11.36
CA ARG A 76 -1.62 -10.78 10.66
C ARG A 76 -0.70 -10.25 9.58
N ARG A 77 0.51 -10.85 9.48
CA ARG A 77 1.63 -10.36 8.65
C ARG A 77 1.69 -8.83 8.69
N MET A 78 1.75 -8.28 9.90
CA MET A 78 1.70 -6.84 10.10
C MET A 78 2.89 -6.21 9.39
N ASP A 79 2.62 -5.27 8.51
CA ASP A 79 3.64 -4.48 7.85
C ASP A 79 3.89 -3.21 8.68
N HIS A 80 2.94 -2.28 8.69
CA HIS A 80 3.02 -1.06 9.49
C HIS A 80 1.63 -0.50 9.85
N HIS A 81 1.61 0.43 10.81
CA HIS A 81 0.44 1.30 11.01
C HIS A 81 0.61 2.55 10.15
N CYS A 82 -0.36 2.81 9.27
CA CYS A 82 -0.29 3.92 8.33
C CYS A 82 -1.27 5.03 8.77
N PRO A 83 -0.78 6.19 9.22
CA PRO A 83 -1.63 7.30 9.65
C PRO A 83 -2.53 7.83 8.54
N TRP A 84 -2.05 7.78 7.29
CA TRP A 84 -2.75 8.32 6.11
C TRP A 84 -4.07 7.62 5.81
N ILE A 85 -4.17 6.35 6.16
CA ILE A 85 -5.38 5.53 5.99
C ILE A 85 -6.06 5.23 7.33
N ASN A 86 -5.50 5.77 8.42
CA ASN A 86 -5.91 5.54 9.80
C ASN A 86 -6.13 4.04 10.13
N ASN A 87 -5.28 3.17 9.59
CA ASN A 87 -5.40 1.72 9.71
C ASN A 87 -4.04 1.03 9.60
N CYS A 88 -3.95 -0.23 10.04
CA CYS A 88 -2.77 -1.05 9.79
C CYS A 88 -2.81 -1.65 8.39
N VAL A 89 -1.64 -1.76 7.77
CA VAL A 89 -1.40 -2.56 6.57
C VAL A 89 -0.92 -3.95 7.01
N GLY A 90 -1.55 -5.00 6.47
CA GLY A 90 -1.19 -6.39 6.73
C GLY A 90 -1.82 -7.34 5.71
N GLU A 91 -1.79 -8.64 5.98
CA GLU A 91 -2.14 -9.71 5.02
C GLU A 91 -3.45 -9.45 4.25
N LEU A 92 -4.50 -9.02 4.96
CA LEU A 92 -5.86 -8.97 4.43
C LEU A 92 -6.16 -7.68 3.64
N ASN A 93 -5.32 -6.65 3.76
CA ASN A 93 -5.53 -5.38 3.06
C ASN A 93 -4.30 -4.88 2.28
N GLN A 94 -3.21 -5.64 2.25
CA GLN A 94 -2.01 -5.33 1.48
C GLN A 94 -2.35 -5.10 0.00
N LYS A 95 -3.21 -5.94 -0.61
CA LYS A 95 -3.70 -5.74 -1.98
C LYS A 95 -4.31 -4.35 -2.18
N TYR A 96 -5.23 -3.96 -1.30
CA TYR A 96 -5.92 -2.67 -1.39
C TYR A 96 -4.97 -1.49 -1.14
N PHE A 97 -3.98 -1.66 -0.26
CA PHE A 97 -2.95 -0.65 -0.04
C PHE A 97 -2.07 -0.43 -1.29
N ILE A 98 -1.65 -1.49 -1.98
CA ILE A 98 -0.92 -1.34 -3.24
C ILE A 98 -1.78 -0.66 -4.31
N GLN A 99 -3.06 -1.03 -4.42
CA GLN A 99 -4.00 -0.38 -5.34
C GLN A 99 -4.16 1.10 -5.02
N PHE A 100 -4.34 1.45 -3.74
CA PHE A 100 -4.40 2.82 -3.26
C PHE A 100 -3.17 3.63 -3.72
N LEU A 101 -1.96 3.11 -3.51
CA LEU A 101 -0.72 3.77 -3.92
C LEU A 101 -0.63 3.94 -5.45
N PHE A 102 -0.99 2.90 -6.20
CA PHE A 102 -1.00 2.95 -7.67
C PHE A 102 -1.96 4.01 -8.21
N TYR A 103 -3.22 4.01 -7.74
CA TYR A 103 -4.22 4.99 -8.17
C TYR A 103 -3.88 6.42 -7.72
N THR A 104 -3.30 6.57 -6.53
CA THR A 104 -2.83 7.88 -6.02
C THR A 104 -1.67 8.41 -6.85
N GLY A 105 -0.72 7.54 -7.25
CA GLY A 105 0.36 7.90 -8.15
C GLY A 105 -0.15 8.35 -9.52
N MET A 106 -1.12 7.63 -10.10
CA MET A 106 -1.76 8.04 -11.36
C MET A 106 -2.52 9.36 -11.22
N ALA A 107 -3.22 9.59 -10.10
CA ALA A 107 -3.92 10.85 -9.84
C ALA A 107 -2.94 12.03 -9.72
N SER A 108 -1.79 11.84 -9.08
CA SER A 108 -0.72 12.84 -9.01
C SER A 108 -0.16 13.18 -10.40
N LEU A 109 0.14 12.17 -11.22
CA LEU A 109 0.58 12.39 -12.61
C LEU A 109 -0.47 13.12 -13.45
N TYR A 110 -1.73 12.76 -13.27
CA TYR A 110 -2.85 13.41 -13.94
C TYR A 110 -3.00 14.88 -13.53
N SER A 111 -2.92 15.18 -12.22
CA SER A 111 -2.92 16.55 -11.69
C SER A 111 -1.78 17.38 -12.29
N MET A 112 -0.57 16.83 -12.31
CA MET A 112 0.59 17.48 -12.92
C MET A 112 0.36 17.82 -14.40
N ALA A 113 -0.20 16.88 -15.18
CA ALA A 113 -0.51 17.11 -16.60
C ALA A 113 -1.58 18.21 -16.79
N LEU A 114 -2.60 18.26 -15.93
CA LEU A 114 -3.62 19.32 -15.95
C LEU A 114 -3.01 20.69 -15.62
N VAL A 115 -2.17 20.76 -14.59
CA VAL A 115 -1.49 22.01 -14.19
C VAL A 115 -0.59 22.52 -15.33
N VAL A 116 0.22 21.64 -15.94
CA VAL A 116 1.10 22.01 -17.05
C VAL A 116 0.29 22.42 -18.29
N SER A 117 -0.75 21.68 -18.66
CA SER A 117 -1.58 22.03 -19.83
C SER A 117 -2.33 23.35 -19.63
N ALA A 118 -2.87 23.60 -18.44
CA ALA A 118 -3.50 24.87 -18.08
C ALA A 118 -2.52 26.04 -18.10
N TRP A 119 -1.31 25.85 -17.57
CA TRP A 119 -0.27 26.88 -17.59
C TRP A 119 0.19 27.21 -19.02
N VAL A 120 0.43 26.19 -19.84
CA VAL A 120 0.79 26.36 -21.26
C VAL A 120 -0.33 27.05 -22.05
N TRP A 121 -1.59 26.66 -21.82
CA TRP A 121 -2.74 27.30 -22.47
C TRP A 121 -2.83 28.78 -22.10
N ARG A 122 -2.61 29.11 -20.82
CA ARG A 122 -2.59 30.50 -20.35
C ARG A 122 -1.49 31.32 -21.05
N ILE A 123 -0.25 30.83 -21.08
CA ILE A 123 0.87 31.52 -21.74
C ILE A 123 0.56 31.75 -23.23
N ARG A 124 -0.04 30.75 -23.91
CA ARG A 124 -0.46 30.89 -25.30
C ARG A 124 -1.56 31.93 -25.46
N SER A 125 -2.56 31.93 -24.59
CA SER A 125 -3.65 32.91 -24.61
C SER A 125 -3.17 34.33 -24.35
N GLU A 126 -2.19 34.53 -23.46
CA GLU A 126 -1.57 35.83 -23.19
C GLU A 126 -0.73 36.32 -24.38
N ARG A 127 -0.18 35.41 -25.19
CA ARG A 127 0.58 35.73 -26.41
C ARG A 127 -0.33 36.02 -27.61
N ASP A 128 -1.41 35.27 -27.75
CA ASP A 128 -2.29 35.29 -28.91
C ASP A 128 -3.46 36.30 -28.75
N GLY A 129 -3.75 36.74 -27.51
CA GLY A 129 -4.80 37.70 -27.17
C GLY A 129 -4.26 39.11 -26.88
N GLU A 130 -4.54 40.02 -27.80
CA GLU A 130 -4.71 41.48 -27.67
C GLU A 130 -4.28 42.09 -26.32
N GLY A 131 -3.17 42.83 -26.34
CA GLY A 131 -2.78 43.73 -25.26
C GLY A 131 -3.82 44.83 -25.06
N GLU A 132 -4.90 44.54 -24.33
CA GLU A 132 -5.68 45.58 -23.68
C GLU A 132 -4.86 46.16 -22.52
N LYS A 133 -4.18 47.25 -22.89
CA LYS A 133 -3.72 48.42 -22.13
C LYS A 133 -3.34 48.18 -20.67
N GLU A 134 -2.03 48.32 -20.46
CA GLU A 134 -1.36 48.77 -19.25
C GLU A 134 -2.22 49.72 -18.41
N GLY A 135 -2.35 49.45 -17.11
CA GLY A 135 -3.04 50.37 -16.21
C GLY A 135 -3.25 49.92 -14.78
N GLU A 136 -3.13 48.62 -14.46
CA GLU A 136 -3.15 48.18 -13.06
C GLU A 136 -2.16 47.03 -12.91
N GLU A 137 -1.01 47.33 -12.28
CA GLU A 137 0.00 46.37 -11.85
C GLU A 137 -0.63 45.45 -10.79
N SER A 138 -1.44 44.50 -11.25
CA SER A 138 -2.33 43.75 -10.36
C SER A 138 -1.52 42.64 -9.68
N PRO A 139 -1.41 42.65 -8.33
CA PRO A 139 -0.84 41.54 -7.56
C PRO A 139 -1.43 40.18 -7.95
N SER A 140 -2.64 40.17 -8.50
CA SER A 140 -3.33 38.98 -9.02
C SER A 140 -2.52 38.17 -10.03
N LYS A 141 -1.74 38.78 -10.94
CA LYS A 141 -0.98 38.02 -11.97
C LYS A 141 0.15 37.21 -11.34
N HIS A 142 0.91 37.83 -10.44
CA HIS A 142 1.99 37.17 -9.70
C HIS A 142 1.44 36.07 -8.79
N LEU A 143 0.30 36.32 -8.14
CA LEU A 143 -0.38 35.33 -7.31
C LEU A 143 -0.86 34.11 -8.13
N ILE A 144 -1.39 34.31 -9.33
CA ILE A 144 -1.82 33.20 -10.21
C ILE A 144 -0.60 32.38 -10.66
N VAL A 145 0.50 33.02 -11.09
CA VAL A 145 1.73 32.30 -11.48
C VAL A 145 2.30 31.52 -10.29
N ALA A 146 2.37 32.15 -9.10
CA ALA A 146 2.81 31.50 -7.88
C ALA A 146 1.94 30.28 -7.54
N HIS A 147 0.61 30.40 -7.70
CA HIS A 147 -0.32 29.29 -7.49
C HIS A 147 -0.03 28.10 -8.41
N TYR A 148 0.18 28.32 -9.72
CA TYR A 148 0.56 27.23 -10.64
C TYR A 148 1.89 26.57 -10.24
N ILE A 149 2.89 27.36 -9.83
CA ILE A 149 4.18 26.84 -9.37
C ILE A 149 4.00 25.97 -8.12
N ILE A 150 3.25 26.46 -7.12
CA ILE A 150 2.97 25.72 -5.88
C ILE A 150 2.28 24.39 -6.19
N LEU A 151 1.23 24.39 -7.01
CA LEU A 151 0.51 23.17 -7.39
C LEU A 151 1.39 22.17 -8.15
N LEU A 152 2.30 22.66 -9.00
CA LEU A 152 3.26 21.81 -9.71
C LEU A 152 4.25 21.17 -8.75
N VAL A 153 4.84 21.97 -7.84
CA VAL A 153 5.79 21.49 -6.83
C VAL A 153 5.11 20.47 -5.91
N GLU A 154 3.91 20.77 -5.42
CA GLU A 154 3.11 19.87 -4.60
C GLU A 154 2.85 18.54 -5.32
N SER A 155 2.40 18.58 -6.58
CA SER A 155 2.10 17.39 -7.38
C SER A 155 3.35 16.52 -7.57
N VAL A 156 4.51 17.13 -7.83
CA VAL A 156 5.78 16.41 -8.02
C VAL A 156 6.27 15.80 -6.71
N LEU A 157 6.32 16.57 -5.63
CA LEU A 157 6.81 16.08 -4.33
C LEU A 157 5.92 14.94 -3.81
N PHE A 158 4.60 15.11 -3.88
CA PHE A 158 3.65 14.09 -3.48
C PHE A 158 3.74 12.84 -4.36
N GLY A 159 3.88 13.02 -5.68
CA GLY A 159 4.06 11.92 -6.63
C GLY A 159 5.31 11.09 -6.35
N VAL A 160 6.46 11.75 -6.12
CA VAL A 160 7.72 11.08 -5.76
C VAL A 160 7.58 10.31 -4.44
N PHE A 161 6.97 10.93 -3.42
CA PHE A 161 6.72 10.28 -2.13
C PHE A 161 5.89 9.00 -2.27
N VAL A 162 4.78 9.06 -3.02
CA VAL A 162 3.91 7.90 -3.27
C VAL A 162 4.65 6.82 -4.05
N MET A 163 5.46 7.19 -5.04
CA MET A 163 6.24 6.23 -5.84
C MET A 163 7.29 5.48 -5.00
N VAL A 164 7.96 6.15 -4.06
CA VAL A 164 8.91 5.51 -3.14
C VAL A 164 8.19 4.48 -2.26
N ILE A 165 7.06 4.85 -1.66
CA ILE A 165 6.30 3.90 -0.83
C ILE A 165 5.77 2.72 -1.66
N PHE A 166 5.28 2.98 -2.87
CA PHE A 166 4.84 1.93 -3.78
C PHE A 166 5.97 0.95 -4.12
N TYR A 167 7.17 1.48 -4.40
CA TYR A 167 8.35 0.66 -4.67
C TYR A 167 8.72 -0.22 -3.47
N ASP A 168 8.82 0.36 -2.27
CA ASP A 168 9.16 -0.38 -1.05
C ASP A 168 8.17 -1.51 -0.75
N GLN A 169 6.88 -1.24 -0.95
CA GLN A 169 5.82 -2.23 -0.75
C GLN A 169 5.88 -3.36 -1.78
N LEU A 170 6.16 -3.03 -3.06
CA LEU A 170 6.39 -4.04 -4.08
C LEU A 170 7.62 -4.89 -3.78
N VAL A 171 8.72 -4.28 -3.33
CA VAL A 171 9.94 -4.98 -2.94
C VAL A 171 9.64 -5.96 -1.80
N SER A 172 8.94 -5.50 -0.76
CA SER A 172 8.54 -6.34 0.38
C SER A 172 7.71 -7.57 -0.06
N ILE A 173 6.84 -7.42 -1.06
CA ILE A 173 6.07 -8.54 -1.61
C ILE A 173 6.98 -9.52 -2.38
N ILE A 174 7.89 -9.03 -3.22
CA ILE A 174 8.76 -9.92 -4.02
C ILE A 174 9.89 -10.56 -3.22
N THR A 175 10.21 -10.04 -2.03
CA THR A 175 11.15 -10.64 -1.09
C THR A 175 10.47 -11.53 -0.03
N ASP A 176 9.14 -11.46 0.10
CA ASP A 176 8.34 -12.10 1.16
C ASP A 176 8.82 -11.73 2.58
N GLU A 177 9.44 -10.55 2.73
CA GLU A 177 9.90 -10.03 4.02
C GLU A 177 9.09 -8.79 4.38
N THR A 178 8.49 -8.77 5.57
CA THR A 178 7.96 -7.53 6.15
C THR A 178 9.13 -6.65 6.63
N PRO A 179 8.99 -5.32 6.70
CA PRO A 179 10.00 -4.44 7.31
C PRO A 179 10.37 -4.85 8.74
N ILE A 180 9.42 -5.42 9.50
CA ILE A 180 9.65 -5.96 10.84
C ILE A 180 10.57 -7.18 10.78
N GLU A 181 10.35 -8.09 9.83
CA GLU A 181 11.20 -9.26 9.61
C GLU A 181 12.58 -8.86 9.12
N HIS A 182 12.66 -7.93 8.17
CA HIS A 182 13.92 -7.42 7.67
C HIS A 182 14.75 -6.76 8.79
N LEU A 183 14.12 -5.96 9.66
CA LEU A 183 14.78 -5.38 10.83
C LEU A 183 15.21 -6.46 11.83
N ARG A 184 14.34 -7.43 12.13
CA ARG A 184 14.68 -8.56 13.01
C ARG A 184 15.87 -9.35 12.46
N ASN A 185 15.91 -9.63 11.15
CA ASN A 185 16.98 -10.37 10.50
C ASN A 185 18.31 -9.59 10.54
N ARG A 186 18.27 -8.26 10.35
CA ARG A 186 19.45 -7.40 10.56
C ARG A 186 19.96 -7.47 11.99
N LEU A 187 19.08 -7.30 12.98
CA LEU A 187 19.44 -7.35 14.40
C LEU A 187 20.00 -8.72 14.81
N MET A 188 19.45 -9.81 14.26
CA MET A 188 19.99 -11.15 14.46
C MET A 188 21.39 -11.27 13.86
N LYS A 189 21.61 -10.78 12.63
CA LYS A 189 22.93 -10.80 11.98
C LYS A 189 24.00 -10.01 12.75
N ASP A 190 23.64 -8.84 13.29
CA ASP A 190 24.54 -8.02 14.11
C ASP A 190 24.87 -8.69 15.45
N ARG A 191 23.90 -9.39 16.06
CA ARG A 191 24.17 -10.18 17.26
C ARG A 191 25.10 -11.36 16.97
N THR A 192 24.85 -12.07 15.87
CA THR A 192 25.67 -13.21 15.47
C THR A 192 27.10 -12.78 15.14
N SER A 193 27.31 -11.61 14.50
CA SER A 193 28.66 -11.10 14.22
C SER A 193 29.46 -10.74 15.48
N ILE A 194 28.77 -10.30 16.55
CA ILE A 194 29.37 -10.06 17.86
C ILE A 194 29.76 -11.41 18.51
N THR A 195 28.85 -12.40 18.49
CA THR A 195 29.08 -13.71 19.12
C THR A 195 29.97 -14.67 18.31
N SER A 196 30.12 -14.47 16.99
CA SER A 196 30.96 -15.28 16.10
C SER A 196 32.46 -15.05 16.28
N SER A 197 32.86 -14.22 17.25
CA SER A 197 34.22 -14.26 17.80
C SER A 197 34.48 -15.53 18.63
N THR A 198 33.47 -16.37 18.92
CA THR A 198 33.61 -17.54 19.82
C THR A 198 32.91 -18.85 19.43
N SER A 199 32.25 -19.01 18.27
CA SER A 199 31.67 -20.33 17.91
C SER A 199 31.37 -20.52 16.42
N GLU A 200 31.44 -21.78 15.98
CA GLU A 200 31.28 -22.30 14.61
C GLU A 200 30.00 -21.83 13.86
N PRO A 201 30.04 -21.77 12.51
CA PRO A 201 28.94 -21.26 11.70
C PRO A 201 27.77 -22.26 11.63
N PRO A 202 26.50 -21.80 11.65
CA PRO A 202 25.37 -22.68 11.43
C PRO A 202 25.30 -23.12 9.96
N THR A 203 24.95 -24.39 9.76
CA THR A 203 24.67 -25.01 8.47
C THR A 203 23.58 -24.25 7.69
N HIS A 204 23.94 -23.75 6.52
CA HIS A 204 23.04 -23.01 5.64
C HIS A 204 22.19 -24.00 4.82
N ILE A 205 20.91 -24.14 5.17
CA ILE A 205 19.93 -24.88 4.37
C ILE A 205 19.57 -24.04 3.14
N PRO A 206 19.53 -24.60 1.92
CA PRO A 206 19.16 -23.84 0.73
C PRO A 206 17.65 -23.67 0.67
N HIS A 207 17.14 -22.53 1.13
CA HIS A 207 15.75 -22.14 0.89
C HIS A 207 15.48 -22.07 -0.62
N THR A 208 14.54 -22.88 -1.09
CA THR A 208 14.05 -22.81 -2.46
C THR A 208 13.33 -21.49 -2.66
N ARG A 209 13.92 -20.61 -3.46
CA ARG A 209 13.39 -19.26 -3.69
C ARG A 209 12.08 -19.38 -4.48
N LYS A 210 10.95 -19.04 -3.85
CA LYS A 210 9.66 -18.93 -4.56
C LYS A 210 9.81 -17.96 -5.75
N PRO A 211 9.23 -18.27 -6.93
CA PRO A 211 9.28 -17.34 -8.06
C PRO A 211 8.46 -16.08 -7.73
N LYS A 212 8.95 -14.90 -8.14
CA LYS A 212 8.33 -13.59 -7.83
C LYS A 212 6.84 -13.51 -8.17
N LEU A 213 6.43 -14.16 -9.26
CA LEU A 213 5.02 -14.19 -9.67
C LEU A 213 4.15 -15.01 -8.72
N ALA A 214 4.69 -16.03 -8.06
CA ALA A 214 3.95 -16.78 -7.04
C ALA A 214 3.68 -15.90 -5.82
N LEU A 215 4.68 -15.12 -5.38
CA LEU A 215 4.52 -14.17 -4.27
C LEU A 215 3.49 -13.08 -4.57
N LEU A 216 3.53 -12.51 -5.78
CA LEU A 216 2.49 -11.56 -6.22
C LEU A 216 1.10 -12.19 -6.25
N ARG A 217 0.98 -13.46 -6.69
CA ARG A 217 -0.30 -14.18 -6.69
C ARG A 217 -0.83 -14.48 -5.28
N GLU A 218 0.03 -14.58 -4.27
CA GLU A 218 -0.40 -14.72 -2.87
C GLU A 218 -1.13 -13.45 -2.39
N VAL A 219 -0.70 -12.25 -2.84
CA VAL A 219 -1.30 -10.97 -2.45
C VAL A 219 -2.48 -10.58 -3.35
N PHE A 220 -2.31 -10.65 -4.67
CA PHE A 220 -3.29 -10.14 -5.63
C PHE A 220 -4.36 -11.16 -6.06
N GLY A 221 -4.09 -12.45 -5.81
CA GLY A 221 -4.92 -13.57 -6.22
C GLY A 221 -4.41 -14.29 -7.47
N ARG A 222 -4.90 -15.52 -7.68
CA ARG A 222 -4.52 -16.41 -8.80
C ARG A 222 -5.20 -16.08 -10.14
N GLY A 223 -6.11 -15.11 -10.16
CA GLY A 223 -6.83 -14.70 -11.36
C GLY A 223 -5.94 -14.00 -12.40
N SER A 224 -6.56 -13.50 -13.48
CA SER A 224 -5.88 -12.67 -14.47
C SER A 224 -5.22 -11.45 -13.81
N VAL A 225 -4.04 -11.06 -14.30
CA VAL A 225 -3.31 -9.87 -13.85
C VAL A 225 -4.15 -8.60 -14.01
N PHE A 226 -5.05 -8.57 -14.99
CA PHE A 226 -5.99 -7.45 -15.16
C PHE A 226 -6.91 -7.28 -13.94
N CYS A 227 -7.34 -8.38 -13.32
CA CYS A 227 -8.17 -8.36 -12.12
C CYS A 227 -7.42 -7.84 -10.88
N TRP A 228 -6.09 -7.72 -10.94
CA TRP A 228 -5.28 -7.19 -9.84
C TRP A 228 -5.45 -5.68 -9.66
N LEU A 229 -5.88 -4.97 -10.71
CA LEU A 229 -6.15 -3.53 -10.64
C LEU A 229 -7.48 -3.23 -9.95
N PHE A 230 -8.46 -4.13 -10.05
CA PHE A 230 -9.78 -3.89 -9.50
C PHE A 230 -9.83 -4.26 -8.00
N PRO A 231 -10.59 -3.51 -7.18
CA PRO A 231 -10.83 -3.81 -5.76
C PRO A 231 -11.79 -4.99 -5.58
N LEU A 232 -11.80 -5.93 -6.53
CA LEU A 232 -12.56 -7.15 -6.44
C LEU A 232 -11.76 -8.13 -5.57
N HIS A 233 -12.43 -8.64 -4.54
CA HIS A 233 -11.90 -9.77 -3.80
C HIS A 233 -11.92 -10.97 -4.76
N SER A 234 -10.74 -11.53 -5.08
CA SER A 234 -10.73 -12.89 -5.60
C SER A 234 -11.20 -13.74 -4.43
N SER A 235 -12.39 -14.34 -4.53
CA SER A 235 -12.95 -15.14 -3.44
C SER A 235 -11.86 -16.01 -2.81
N PRO A 236 -11.78 -16.10 -1.47
CA PRO A 236 -10.95 -17.14 -0.88
C PRO A 236 -11.44 -18.48 -1.46
N PRO A 237 -10.55 -19.44 -1.74
CA PRO A 237 -11.01 -20.75 -2.18
C PRO A 237 -11.89 -21.35 -1.08
N THR A 238 -13.20 -21.42 -1.34
CA THR A 238 -14.16 -22.29 -0.66
C THR A 238 -14.48 -23.39 -1.67
N VAL A 239 -14.36 -24.69 -1.42
CA VAL A 239 -14.76 -25.52 -0.29
C VAL A 239 -13.95 -26.83 -0.41
N GLY A 240 -13.43 -27.38 0.70
CA GLY A 240 -12.81 -28.72 0.69
C GLY A 240 -11.61 -28.97 1.60
N GLY A 241 -11.27 -28.04 2.49
CA GLY A 241 -10.22 -28.24 3.50
C GLY A 241 -9.12 -27.18 3.42
N ILE A 242 -9.10 -26.31 4.43
CA ILE A 242 -7.93 -25.62 4.97
C ILE A 242 -6.85 -25.20 3.94
N SER A 243 -6.82 -23.93 3.55
CA SER A 243 -5.55 -23.20 3.38
C SER A 243 -5.77 -21.69 3.38
N TYR A 244 -5.98 -21.11 4.57
CA TYR A 244 -5.48 -19.77 4.86
C TYR A 244 -4.03 -19.94 5.27
N SER A 245 -3.13 -20.00 4.28
CA SER A 245 -1.70 -20.16 4.48
C SER A 245 -1.42 -21.03 5.70
N ALA A 246 -1.69 -22.34 5.59
CA ALA A 246 -0.87 -23.27 6.35
C ALA A 246 0.56 -22.76 6.16
N VAL A 247 1.20 -22.46 7.29
CA VAL A 247 2.62 -22.13 7.42
C VAL A 247 3.32 -22.80 6.24
N PRO A 248 4.03 -22.06 5.34
CA PRO A 248 4.85 -22.76 4.38
C PRO A 248 5.64 -23.76 5.21
N ASP A 249 5.55 -25.05 4.89
CA ASP A 249 6.46 -26.03 5.45
C ASP A 249 7.84 -25.42 5.27
N TYR A 250 8.37 -24.86 6.34
CA TYR A 250 9.80 -24.74 6.52
C TYR A 250 10.18 -26.14 6.95
N ASP A 251 10.07 -27.08 6.00
CA ASP A 251 10.72 -28.38 6.10
C ASP A 251 12.21 -28.06 6.17
N VAL A 252 12.70 -28.10 7.40
CA VAL A 252 14.10 -28.19 7.84
C VAL A 252 15.07 -27.33 7.04
#